data_AF-A0A937TW41-F1
#
_entry.id   AF-A0A937TW41-F1
#
_cell.length_a   1.000
_cell.length_b   1.000
_cell.length_c   1.000
_cell.angle_alpha   90.00
_cell.angle_beta   90.00
_cell.angle_gamma   90.00
#
_symmetry.space_group_name_H-M   'P 1'
#
loop_
_entity.id
_entity.type
_entity.pdbx_description
1 polymer ?
#
loop_
_entity_poly.entity_id
_entity_poly.type
_entity_poly.pdbx_seq_one_letter_code
_entity_poly.pdbx_strand_id
1 'polypeptide(L)'
;MTLSSKRPEHVAWVSLVLSVVFFAVTFFVGRWSGFFAVSAISWFSLSAVLIWLVLAIQFHQRALAEQEKLDIGQLAADEHASTIFQGEGERAALFAAAARRLGILEKWFIPIFAAVIAVYQIAIGLLLAGAIRGIIEFRQSPPFLLCAVCMTAVAFVSFLISRYATGMSAEPNWKPLRAGGSFFLGISVLCFALAVA
;
A
#
# COMPACT_ATOMS: atom_id res chain seq x y z
N MET A 1 -24.39 10.71 -0.41
CA MET A 1 -23.19 11.56 -0.29
C MET A 1 -22.23 11.15 -1.38
N THR A 2 -21.89 12.05 -2.31
CA THR A 2 -20.93 11.82 -3.39
C THR A 2 -19.52 11.76 -2.79
N LEU A 3 -19.08 10.56 -2.40
CA LEU A 3 -17.72 10.36 -1.91
C LEU A 3 -16.75 10.62 -3.07
N SER A 4 -16.01 11.72 -2.98
CA SER A 4 -14.99 12.10 -3.96
C SER A 4 -13.93 11.00 -4.07
N SER A 5 -13.75 10.45 -5.27
CA SER A 5 -12.79 9.39 -5.60
C SER A 5 -11.33 9.77 -5.33
N LYS A 6 -11.04 11.08 -5.30
CA LYS A 6 -9.69 11.61 -5.12
C LYS A 6 -9.13 11.29 -3.72
N ARG A 7 -9.96 11.19 -2.68
CA ARG A 7 -9.48 11.00 -1.30
C ARG A 7 -8.66 9.70 -1.09
N PRO A 8 -9.14 8.50 -1.46
CA PRO A 8 -8.38 7.25 -1.24
C PRO A 8 -7.10 7.15 -2.07
N GLU A 9 -7.08 7.72 -3.28
CA GLU A 9 -5.90 7.72 -4.14
C GLU A 9 -4.74 8.51 -3.49
N HIS A 10 -5.01 9.70 -2.94
CA HIS A 10 -3.99 10.49 -2.26
C HIS A 10 -3.43 9.75 -1.04
N VAL A 11 -4.29 9.04 -0.30
CA VAL A 11 -3.87 8.24 0.86
C VAL A 11 -2.92 7.13 0.43
N ALA A 12 -3.22 6.44 -0.67
CA ALA A 12 -2.36 5.39 -1.20
C ALA A 12 -0.99 5.94 -1.64
N TRP A 13 -0.96 7.07 -2.35
CA TRP A 13 0.29 7.74 -2.75
C TRP A 13 1.11 8.25 -1.56
N VAL A 14 0.48 8.92 -0.61
CA VAL A 14 1.15 9.42 0.60
C VAL A 14 1.74 8.25 1.39
N SER A 15 0.98 7.17 1.55
CA SER A 15 1.42 5.98 2.27
C SER A 15 2.53 5.24 1.52
N LEU A 16 2.51 5.24 0.18
CA LEU A 16 3.60 4.72 -0.64
C LEU A 16 4.89 5.51 -0.40
N VAL A 17 4.85 6.84 -0.53
CA VAL A 17 6.02 7.70 -0.27
C VAL A 17 6.54 7.48 1.16
N LEU A 18 5.63 7.44 2.12
CA LEU A 18 5.98 7.20 3.52
C LEU A 18 6.63 5.82 3.72
N SER A 19 6.14 4.77 3.07
CA SER A 19 6.73 3.43 3.16
C SER A 19 8.15 3.38 2.57
N VAL A 20 8.42 4.14 1.50
CA VAL A 20 9.77 4.28 0.95
C VAL A 20 10.69 5.00 1.93
N VAL A 21 10.20 6.05 2.59
CA VAL A 21 10.95 6.75 3.65
C VAL A 21 11.26 5.81 4.82
N PHE A 22 10.29 5.03 5.29
CA PHE A 22 10.52 4.06 6.38
C PHE A 22 11.51 2.97 5.98
N PHE A 23 11.40 2.45 4.76
CA PHE A 23 12.39 1.51 4.23
C PHE A 23 13.79 2.13 4.24
N ALA A 24 13.96 3.32 3.68
CA ALA A 24 15.25 4.01 3.64
C ALA A 24 15.82 4.24 5.05
N VAL A 25 15.02 4.81 5.97
CA VAL A 25 15.45 5.08 7.34
C VAL A 25 15.87 3.80 8.05
N THR A 26 15.02 2.76 8.03
CA THR A 26 15.33 1.49 8.71
C THR A 26 16.52 0.77 8.06
N PHE A 27 16.67 0.86 6.74
CA PHE A 27 17.80 0.26 6.00
C PHE A 27 19.13 0.95 6.33
N PHE A 28 19.20 2.28 6.23
CA PHE A 28 20.42 3.03 6.52
C PHE A 28 20.79 2.95 8.00
N VAL A 29 19.82 3.09 8.91
CA VAL A 29 20.06 2.95 10.36
C VAL A 29 20.50 1.52 10.68
N GLY A 30 19.86 0.50 10.12
CA GLY A 30 20.25 -0.90 10.33
C GLY A 30 21.66 -1.21 9.82
N ARG A 31 22.02 -0.68 8.65
CA ARG A 31 23.34 -0.90 8.06
C ARG A 31 24.45 -0.15 8.78
N TRP A 32 24.17 1.06 9.26
CA TRP A 32 25.11 1.90 10.01
C TRP A 32 25.32 1.41 11.44
N SER A 33 24.24 1.05 12.13
CA SER A 33 24.30 0.62 13.53
C SER A 33 24.80 -0.82 13.71
N GLY A 34 24.75 -1.63 12.65
CA GLY A 34 25.11 -3.05 12.72
C GLY A 34 24.09 -3.93 13.44
N PHE A 35 22.97 -3.37 13.92
CA PHE A 35 21.90 -4.16 14.53
C PHE A 35 21.15 -4.96 13.47
N PHE A 36 21.36 -6.28 13.50
CA PHE A 36 20.70 -7.22 12.59
C PHE A 36 19.17 -7.06 12.60
N ALA A 37 18.56 -6.87 13.78
CA ALA A 37 17.11 -6.73 13.91
C ALA A 37 16.56 -5.49 13.20
N VAL A 38 17.25 -4.35 13.28
CA VAL A 38 16.86 -3.12 12.57
C VAL A 38 16.99 -3.32 11.06
N SER A 39 18.06 -3.97 10.62
CA SER A 39 18.23 -4.34 9.22
C SER A 39 17.14 -5.32 8.75
N ALA A 40 16.71 -6.27 9.58
CA ALA A 40 15.65 -7.22 9.26
C ALA A 40 14.29 -6.52 9.06
N ILE A 41 13.97 -5.55 9.92
CA ILE A 41 12.76 -4.73 9.75
C ILE A 41 12.77 -3.96 8.44
N SER A 42 13.93 -3.50 7.94
CA SER A 42 13.97 -2.79 6.66
C SER A 42 13.47 -3.67 5.51
N TRP A 43 13.91 -4.94 5.43
CA TRP A 43 13.43 -5.87 4.41
C TRP A 43 11.94 -6.19 4.55
N PHE A 44 11.44 -6.26 5.78
CA PHE A 44 10.01 -6.40 6.02
C PHE A 44 9.23 -5.15 5.57
N SER A 45 9.76 -3.95 5.88
CA SER A 45 9.20 -2.65 5.51
C SER A 45 9.14 -2.45 3.98
N LEU A 46 10.09 -3.02 3.23
CA LEU A 46 10.04 -3.02 1.77
C LEU A 46 8.77 -3.69 1.22
N SER A 47 8.21 -4.69 1.91
CA SER A 47 6.92 -5.27 1.53
C SER A 47 5.78 -4.25 1.61
N ALA A 48 5.85 -3.28 2.53
CA ALA A 48 4.86 -2.21 2.61
C ALA A 48 4.90 -1.35 1.35
N VAL A 49 6.09 -1.07 0.83
CA VAL A 49 6.26 -0.34 -0.44
C VAL A 49 5.55 -1.07 -1.57
N LEU A 50 5.74 -2.39 -1.68
CA LEU A 50 5.06 -3.20 -2.69
C LEU A 50 3.54 -3.19 -2.52
N ILE A 51 3.03 -3.34 -1.30
CA ILE A 51 1.59 -3.32 -1.01
C ILE A 51 0.99 -1.95 -1.37
N TRP A 52 1.61 -0.86 -0.92
CA TRP A 52 1.12 0.49 -1.20
C TRP A 52 1.24 0.87 -2.67
N LEU A 53 2.23 0.34 -3.40
CA LEU A 53 2.36 0.52 -4.84
C LEU A 53 1.19 -0.14 -5.57
N VAL A 54 0.85 -1.38 -5.21
CA VAL A 54 -0.31 -2.09 -5.77
C VAL A 54 -1.61 -1.35 -5.47
N LEU A 55 -1.78 -0.87 -4.23
CA LEU A 55 -2.96 -0.09 -3.85
C LEU A 55 -3.03 1.26 -4.59
N ALA A 56 -1.91 1.97 -4.74
CA ALA A 56 -1.87 3.24 -5.46
C ALA A 56 -2.28 3.05 -6.93
N ILE A 57 -1.75 2.01 -7.60
CA ILE A 57 -2.15 1.67 -8.96
C ILE A 57 -3.64 1.30 -9.02
N GLN A 58 -4.11 0.45 -8.10
CA GLN A 58 -5.52 0.04 -8.06
C GLN A 58 -6.47 1.24 -7.90
N PHE A 59 -6.19 2.13 -6.96
CA PHE A 59 -7.03 3.31 -6.72
C PHE A 59 -6.95 4.32 -7.86
N HIS A 60 -5.78 4.49 -8.48
CA HIS A 60 -5.63 5.34 -9.65
C HIS A 60 -6.49 4.84 -10.83
N GLN A 61 -6.45 3.53 -11.12
CA GLN A 61 -7.26 2.93 -12.17
C GLN A 61 -8.77 3.03 -11.87
N ARG A 62 -9.17 2.90 -10.61
CA ARG A 62 -10.56 3.13 -10.18
C ARG A 62 -10.98 4.58 -10.35
N ALA A 63 -10.12 5.52 -9.99
CA ALA A 63 -10.39 6.95 -10.14
C ALA A 63 -10.55 7.35 -11.62
N LEU A 64 -9.71 6.82 -12.51
CA LEU A 64 -9.85 7.01 -13.96
C LEU A 64 -11.16 6.41 -14.50
N ALA A 65 -11.49 5.18 -14.11
CA ALA A 65 -12.73 4.55 -14.54
C ALA A 65 -13.99 5.27 -14.02
N GLU A 66 -13.92 5.92 -12.85
CA GLU A 66 -14.98 6.78 -12.34
C GLU A 66 -15.08 8.11 -13.11
N GLN A 67 -13.95 8.70 -13.51
CA GLN A 67 -13.93 9.90 -14.35
C GLN A 67 -14.53 9.61 -15.74
N GLU A 68 -14.10 8.54 -16.40
CA GLU A 68 -14.66 8.14 -17.70
C GLU A 68 -16.18 7.92 -17.64
N LYS A 69 -16.69 7.35 -16.54
CA LYS A 69 -18.14 7.19 -16.34
C LYS A 69 -18.87 8.52 -16.21
N LEU A 70 -18.28 9.50 -15.52
CA LEU A 70 -18.87 10.83 -15.38
C LEU A 70 -18.87 11.59 -16.71
N ASP A 71 -17.78 11.49 -17.48
CA ASP A 71 -17.65 12.15 -18.77
C ASP A 71 -18.67 11.60 -19.78
N ILE A 72 -18.84 10.27 -19.86
CA ILE A 72 -19.89 9.67 -20.71
C ILE A 72 -21.28 10.05 -20.20
N GLY A 73 -21.49 10.14 -18.88
CA GLY A 73 -22.75 10.58 -18.29
C GLY A 73 -23.11 12.02 -18.66
N GLN A 74 -22.12 12.92 -18.70
CA GLN A 74 -22.31 14.31 -19.13
C GLN A 74 -22.56 14.40 -20.64
N LEU A 75 -21.80 13.66 -21.45
CA LEU A 75 -22.02 13.58 -22.90
C LEU A 75 -23.42 13.03 -23.24
N ALA A 76 -23.91 12.05 -22.48
CA ALA A 76 -25.26 11.52 -22.64
C ALA A 76 -26.35 12.52 -22.22
N ALA A 77 -26.10 13.34 -21.20
CA ALA A 77 -27.01 14.41 -20.77
C ALA A 77 -27.05 15.57 -21.80
N ASP A 78 -25.91 15.92 -22.39
CA ASP A 78 -25.82 16.93 -23.46
C ASP A 78 -26.39 16.40 -24.80
N GLU A 79 -26.23 15.11 -25.12
CA GLU A 79 -26.84 14.49 -26.31
C GLU A 79 -28.37 14.39 -26.22
N HIS A 80 -28.97 14.33 -25.02
CA HIS A 80 -30.42 14.39 -24.86
C HIS A 80 -31.02 15.70 -25.41
N ALA A 81 -30.20 16.74 -25.61
CA ALA A 81 -30.60 17.97 -26.29
C ALA A 81 -30.47 17.91 -27.83
N SER A 82 -29.84 16.88 -28.44
CA SER A 82 -29.58 16.88 -29.90
C SER A 82 -29.70 15.54 -30.66
N THR A 83 -29.76 14.35 -30.06
CA THR A 83 -29.72 13.07 -30.81
C THR A 83 -30.62 11.97 -30.24
N ILE A 84 -31.86 11.91 -30.73
CA ILE A 84 -32.87 10.86 -30.47
C ILE A 84 -32.50 9.47 -31.06
N PHE A 85 -31.36 9.33 -31.76
CA PHE A 85 -31.06 8.19 -32.65
C PHE A 85 -29.85 7.32 -32.29
N GLN A 86 -29.15 7.52 -31.16
CA GLN A 86 -28.14 6.57 -30.68
C GLN A 86 -28.72 5.71 -29.54
N GLY A 87 -28.96 4.43 -29.84
CA GLY A 87 -29.70 3.51 -28.97
C GLY A 87 -29.00 3.22 -27.63
N GLU A 88 -29.80 3.07 -26.57
CA GLU A 88 -29.38 2.67 -25.22
C GLU A 88 -28.34 1.53 -25.17
N GLY A 89 -28.40 0.60 -26.12
CA GLY A 89 -27.50 -0.55 -26.20
C GLY A 89 -26.03 -0.23 -26.53
N GLU A 90 -25.76 0.79 -27.35
CA GLU A 90 -24.39 1.16 -27.73
C GLU A 90 -23.71 1.95 -26.60
N ARG A 91 -24.49 2.79 -25.90
CA ARG A 91 -24.06 3.47 -24.66
C ARG A 91 -23.75 2.47 -23.55
N ALA A 92 -24.62 1.49 -23.31
CA ALA A 92 -24.37 0.42 -22.33
C ALA A 92 -23.13 -0.42 -22.69
N ALA A 93 -22.85 -0.64 -23.98
CA ALA A 93 -21.66 -1.35 -24.44
C ALA A 93 -20.35 -0.58 -24.17
N LEU A 94 -20.34 0.75 -24.34
CA LEU A 94 -19.19 1.60 -24.02
C LEU A 94 -18.90 1.66 -22.52
N PHE A 95 -19.94 1.85 -21.68
CA PHE A 95 -19.81 1.77 -20.22
C PHE A 95 -19.32 0.38 -19.76
N ALA A 96 -19.78 -0.68 -20.42
CA ALA A 96 -19.34 -2.05 -20.13
C ALA A 96 -17.87 -2.30 -20.54
N ALA A 97 -17.36 -1.64 -21.60
CA ALA A 97 -15.99 -1.81 -22.05
C ALA A 97 -14.95 -1.24 -21.07
N ALA A 98 -15.18 -0.05 -20.53
CA ALA A 98 -14.31 0.58 -19.52
C ALA A 98 -14.31 -0.22 -18.20
N ALA A 99 -15.50 -0.63 -17.73
CA ALA A 99 -15.65 -1.46 -16.54
C ALA A 99 -15.00 -2.86 -16.71
N ARG A 100 -15.00 -3.41 -17.92
CA ARG A 100 -14.39 -4.72 -18.22
C ARG A 100 -12.86 -4.67 -18.14
N ARG A 101 -12.21 -3.56 -18.54
CA ARG A 101 -10.75 -3.40 -18.39
C ARG A 101 -10.33 -3.35 -16.92
N LEU A 102 -11.07 -2.60 -16.11
CA LEU A 102 -10.87 -2.53 -14.66
C LEU A 102 -11.06 -3.90 -13.99
N GLY A 103 -12.10 -4.64 -14.39
CA GLY A 103 -12.38 -5.98 -13.86
C GLY A 103 -11.33 -7.04 -14.21
N ILE A 104 -10.73 -6.96 -15.39
CA ILE A 104 -9.62 -7.85 -15.78
C ILE A 104 -8.37 -7.54 -14.95
N LEU A 105 -8.05 -6.26 -14.78
CA LEU A 105 -6.94 -5.84 -13.95
C LEU A 105 -7.16 -6.30 -12.50
N GLU A 106 -8.32 -6.04 -11.90
CA GLU A 106 -8.61 -6.47 -10.54
C GLU A 106 -8.56 -8.00 -10.37
N LYS A 107 -9.05 -8.76 -11.36
CA LYS A 107 -9.06 -10.23 -11.32
C LYS A 107 -7.68 -10.87 -11.43
N TRP A 108 -6.75 -10.27 -12.18
CA TRP A 108 -5.44 -10.88 -12.42
C TRP A 108 -4.29 -10.16 -11.72
N PHE A 109 -4.28 -8.83 -11.72
CA PHE A 109 -3.22 -8.02 -11.14
C PHE A 109 -3.09 -8.25 -9.63
N ILE A 110 -4.21 -8.18 -8.89
CA ILE A 110 -4.20 -8.34 -7.43
C ILE A 110 -3.66 -9.72 -7.00
N PRO A 111 -4.16 -10.86 -7.51
CA PRO A 111 -3.65 -12.17 -7.07
C PRO A 111 -2.20 -12.40 -7.50
N ILE A 112 -1.78 -11.91 -8.68
CA ILE A 112 -0.37 -12.03 -9.12
C ILE A 112 0.53 -11.28 -8.13
N PHE A 113 0.22 -10.02 -7.82
CA PHE A 113 1.02 -9.24 -6.88
C PHE A 113 0.95 -9.79 -5.46
N ALA A 114 -0.19 -10.34 -5.03
CA ALA A 114 -0.30 -11.02 -3.74
C ALA A 114 0.64 -12.25 -3.68
N ALA A 115 0.69 -13.06 -4.74
CA ALA A 115 1.60 -14.20 -4.83
C ALA A 115 3.07 -13.74 -4.84
N VAL A 116 3.41 -12.69 -5.59
CA VAL A 116 4.77 -12.12 -5.62
C VAL A 116 5.19 -11.61 -4.23
N ILE A 117 4.32 -10.87 -3.54
CA ILE A 117 4.61 -10.35 -2.18
C ILE A 117 4.75 -11.51 -1.19
N ALA A 118 3.93 -12.56 -1.30
CA ALA A 118 4.03 -13.75 -0.44
C ALA A 118 5.36 -14.49 -0.66
N VAL A 119 5.73 -14.74 -1.92
CA VAL A 119 7.02 -15.38 -2.27
C VAL A 119 8.19 -14.52 -1.77
N TYR A 120 8.13 -13.21 -1.96
CA TYR A 120 9.13 -12.27 -1.46
C TYR A 120 9.29 -12.39 0.06
N GLN A 121 8.20 -12.35 0.83
CA GLN A 121 8.27 -12.44 2.29
C GLN A 121 8.78 -13.80 2.78
N ILE A 122 8.37 -14.90 2.13
CA ILE A 122 8.88 -16.23 2.47
C ILE A 122 10.38 -16.31 2.18
N ALA A 123 10.82 -15.87 1.00
CA ALA A 123 12.22 -15.91 0.61
C ALA A 123 13.10 -15.08 1.56
N ILE A 124 12.72 -13.83 1.81
CA ILE A 124 13.43 -12.94 2.75
C ILE A 124 13.39 -13.52 4.17
N GLY A 125 12.24 -14.01 4.63
CA GLY A 125 12.11 -14.62 5.95
C GLY A 125 13.07 -15.80 6.14
N LEU A 126 13.18 -16.68 5.15
CA LEU A 126 14.11 -17.81 5.17
C LEU A 126 15.58 -17.37 5.10
N LEU A 127 15.90 -16.38 4.26
CA LEU A 127 17.26 -15.83 4.17
C LEU A 127 17.72 -15.20 5.49
N LEU A 128 16.86 -14.41 6.12
CA LEU A 128 17.14 -13.76 7.41
C LEU A 128 17.22 -14.80 8.54
N ALA A 129 16.34 -15.80 8.56
CA ALA A 129 16.40 -16.89 9.54
C ALA A 129 17.70 -17.71 9.41
N GLY A 130 18.17 -17.94 8.18
CA GLY A 130 19.46 -18.55 7.92
C GLY A 130 20.63 -17.69 8.42
N ALA A 131 20.56 -16.37 8.20
CA ALA A 131 21.59 -15.43 8.63
C ALA A 131 21.76 -15.39 10.16
N ILE A 132 20.68 -15.53 10.94
CA ILE A 132 20.75 -15.56 12.41
C ILE A 132 21.66 -16.69 12.91
N ARG A 133 21.66 -17.85 12.24
CA ARG A 133 22.48 -19.01 12.64
C ARG A 133 23.99 -18.76 12.53
N GLY A 134 24.40 -17.75 11.76
CA GLY A 134 25.81 -17.38 11.57
C GLY A 134 26.30 -16.21 12.42
N ILE A 135 25.44 -15.58 13.23
CA ILE A 135 25.82 -14.43 14.06
C ILE A 135 26.40 -14.97 15.38
N ILE A 136 27.73 -15.07 15.47
CA ILE A 136 28.43 -15.64 16.63
C ILE A 136 28.86 -14.59 17.67
N GLU A 137 28.85 -13.28 17.37
CA GLU A 137 29.23 -12.27 18.38
C GLU A 137 28.36 -11.00 18.31
N PHE A 138 27.55 -10.78 19.34
CA PHE A 138 26.88 -9.50 19.60
C PHE A 138 27.88 -8.51 20.18
N ARG A 139 28.50 -7.69 19.33
CA ARG A 139 29.20 -6.49 19.81
C ARG A 139 28.19 -5.35 19.87
N GLN A 140 27.69 -5.03 21.06
CA GLN A 140 26.93 -3.79 21.29
C GLN A 140 27.85 -2.61 20.93
N SER A 141 27.71 -2.10 19.71
CA SER A 141 28.36 -0.85 19.30
C SER A 141 27.30 0.26 19.30
N PRO A 142 27.58 1.42 19.91
CA PRO A 142 26.64 2.53 19.97
C PRO A 142 26.37 3.10 18.56
N PRO A 143 25.16 3.67 18.31
CA PRO A 143 24.21 4.18 19.30
C PRO A 143 22.83 3.48 19.28
N PHE A 144 22.60 2.63 20.30
CA PHE A 144 21.29 2.00 20.57
C PHE A 144 20.16 3.02 20.74
N LEU A 145 20.43 4.15 21.42
CA LEU A 145 19.42 5.18 21.70
C LEU A 145 18.88 5.84 20.41
N LEU A 146 19.73 6.07 19.41
CA LEU A 146 19.27 6.59 18.12
C LEU A 146 18.37 5.56 17.41
N CYS A 147 18.75 4.28 17.43
CA CYS A 147 17.94 3.21 16.85
C CYS A 147 16.57 3.14 17.52
N ALA A 148 16.53 3.18 18.86
CA ALA A 148 15.28 3.17 19.62
C ALA A 148 14.38 4.38 19.30
N VAL A 149 14.94 5.59 19.23
CA VAL A 149 14.20 6.80 18.86
C VAL A 149 13.65 6.70 17.43
N CYS A 150 14.48 6.26 16.47
CA CYS A 150 14.04 6.06 15.09
C CYS A 150 12.94 4.99 14.98
N MET A 151 13.09 3.85 15.67
CA MET A 151 12.09 2.78 15.64
C MET A 151 10.78 3.24 16.29
N THR A 152 10.84 4.03 17.37
CA THR A 152 9.65 4.63 18.00
C THR A 152 8.92 5.57 17.04
N ALA A 153 9.65 6.43 16.34
CA ALA A 153 9.08 7.36 15.37
C ALA A 153 8.39 6.60 14.21
N VAL A 154 9.06 5.60 13.64
CA VAL A 154 8.48 4.73 12.59
C VAL A 154 7.25 4.00 13.12
N ALA A 155 7.31 3.49 14.36
CA ALA A 155 6.21 2.75 14.97
C ALA A 155 4.96 3.63 15.15
N PHE A 156 5.14 4.85 15.65
CA PHE A 156 4.06 5.80 15.89
C PHE A 156 3.39 6.23 14.58
N VAL A 157 4.17 6.65 13.58
CA VAL A 157 3.60 7.12 12.32
C VAL A 157 2.94 5.97 11.54
N SER A 158 3.56 4.77 11.54
CA SER A 158 2.93 3.57 10.96
C SER A 158 1.60 3.24 11.63
N PHE A 159 1.52 3.35 12.96
CA PHE A 159 0.28 3.15 13.71
C PHE A 159 -0.81 4.14 13.32
N LEU A 160 -0.47 5.44 13.21
CA LEU A 160 -1.43 6.47 12.82
C LEU A 160 -2.00 6.22 11.42
N ILE A 161 -1.14 5.95 10.44
CA ILE A 161 -1.59 5.67 9.07
C ILE A 161 -2.37 4.35 9.01
N SER A 162 -1.94 3.35 9.76
CA SER A 162 -2.69 2.10 9.91
C SER A 162 -4.12 2.33 10.39
N ARG A 163 -4.30 3.11 11.47
CA ARG A 163 -5.62 3.40 12.02
C ARG A 163 -6.48 4.23 11.06
N TYR A 164 -5.88 5.20 10.39
CA TYR A 164 -6.55 6.03 9.40
C TYR A 164 -7.02 5.23 8.17
N ALA A 165 -6.13 4.42 7.58
CA ALA A 165 -6.44 3.58 6.43
C ALA A 165 -7.49 2.51 6.77
N THR A 166 -7.37 1.88 7.93
CA THR A 166 -8.36 0.89 8.41
C THR A 166 -9.72 1.56 8.69
N GLY A 167 -9.73 2.77 9.24
CA GLY A 167 -10.96 3.55 9.43
C GLY A 167 -11.67 3.86 8.11
N MET A 168 -10.93 4.31 7.10
CA MET A 168 -11.48 4.53 5.76
C MET A 168 -11.95 3.23 5.09
N SER A 169 -11.31 2.09 5.37
CA SER A 169 -11.70 0.81 4.80
C SER A 169 -13.08 0.28 5.25
N ALA A 170 -13.74 0.97 6.19
CA ALA A 170 -15.13 0.69 6.56
C ALA A 170 -16.09 0.94 5.39
N GLU A 171 -15.76 1.86 4.49
CA GLU A 171 -16.54 2.10 3.28
C GLU A 171 -16.28 0.97 2.25
N PRO A 172 -17.31 0.33 1.67
CA PRO A 172 -17.14 -0.81 0.76
C PRO A 172 -16.22 -0.53 -0.42
N ASN A 173 -16.27 0.68 -0.98
CA ASN A 173 -15.43 1.11 -2.10
C ASN A 173 -13.95 1.22 -1.72
N TRP A 174 -13.65 1.42 -0.44
CA TRP A 174 -12.32 1.68 0.11
C TRP A 174 -11.75 0.48 0.88
N LYS A 175 -12.49 -0.64 0.93
CA LYS A 175 -12.10 -1.89 1.58
C LYS A 175 -10.66 -2.37 1.28
N PRO A 176 -10.09 -2.20 0.06
CA PRO A 176 -8.70 -2.59 -0.20
C PRO A 176 -7.65 -1.89 0.67
N LEU A 177 -7.92 -0.66 1.16
CA LEU A 177 -7.01 0.06 2.07
C LEU A 177 -6.71 -0.70 3.37
N ARG A 178 -7.59 -1.65 3.75
CA ARG A 178 -7.39 -2.50 4.92
C ARG A 178 -6.09 -3.30 4.82
N ALA A 179 -5.70 -3.75 3.63
CA ALA A 179 -4.47 -4.53 3.45
C ALA A 179 -3.22 -3.70 3.82
N GLY A 180 -3.13 -2.46 3.31
CA GLY A 180 -2.05 -1.53 3.65
C GLY A 180 -2.07 -1.13 5.12
N GLY A 181 -3.27 -0.86 5.66
CA GLY A 181 -3.44 -0.52 7.07
C GLY A 181 -3.00 -1.63 8.03
N SER A 182 -3.41 -2.87 7.78
CA SER A 182 -2.98 -4.02 8.60
C SER A 182 -1.47 -4.27 8.50
N PHE A 183 -0.85 -4.04 7.35
CA PHE A 183 0.59 -4.21 7.21
C PHE A 183 1.40 -3.16 7.99
N PHE A 184 0.98 -1.89 7.93
CA PHE A 184 1.57 -0.84 8.77
C PHE A 184 1.34 -1.05 10.27
N LEU A 185 0.25 -1.73 10.67
CA LEU A 185 0.08 -2.15 12.06
C LEU A 185 1.18 -3.14 12.47
N GLY A 186 1.46 -4.13 11.62
CA GLY A 186 2.54 -5.10 11.84
C GLY A 186 3.90 -4.43 11.98
N ILE A 187 4.23 -3.49 11.08
CA ILE A 187 5.46 -2.69 11.17
C ILE A 187 5.50 -1.90 12.49
N SER A 188 4.39 -1.28 12.87
CA SER A 188 4.30 -0.52 14.12
C SER A 188 4.63 -1.37 15.34
N VAL A 189 4.01 -2.54 15.46
CA VAL A 189 4.23 -3.46 16.58
C VAL A 189 5.68 -3.94 16.62
N LEU A 190 6.25 -4.34 15.48
CA LEU A 190 7.64 -4.81 15.40
C LEU A 190 8.65 -3.71 15.73
N CYS A 191 8.47 -2.51 15.18
CA CYS A 191 9.33 -1.37 15.49
C CYS A 191 9.21 -0.95 16.96
N PHE A 192 8.01 -0.97 17.54
CA PHE A 192 7.82 -0.69 18.96
C PHE A 192 8.52 -1.73 19.84
N ALA A 193 8.39 -3.01 19.50
CA ALA A 193 9.09 -4.08 20.21
C ALA A 193 10.61 -3.90 20.16
N LEU A 194 11.18 -3.56 19.01
CA LEU A 194 12.62 -3.26 18.88
C LEU A 194 13.06 -1.97 19.56
N ALA A 195 12.16 -1.01 19.76
CA ALA A 195 12.50 0.21 20.46
C ALA A 195 12.64 0.00 21.98
N VAL A 196 11.95 -1.01 22.52
CA VAL A 196 11.92 -1.32 23.96
C VAL A 196 12.91 -2.43 24.35
N ALA A 197 13.21 -3.35 23.43
CA ALA A 197 14.16 -4.46 23.65
C ALA A 197 15.62 -4.03 23.49
#